data_AF-A0A0G0I1J1-F1
#
_entry.id   AF-A0A0G0I1J1-F1
#
_cell.length_a   1.000
_cell.length_b   1.000
_cell.length_c   1.000
_cell.angle_alpha   90.00
_cell.angle_beta   90.00
_cell.angle_gamma   90.00
#
_symmetry.space_group_name_H-M   'P 1'
#
loop_
_entity.id
_entity.type
_entity.pdbx_description
1 polymer ?
#
loop_
_entity_poly.entity_id
_entity_poly.type
_entity_poly.pdbx_seq_one_letter_code
_entity_poly.pdbx_strand_id
1 'polypeptide(L)'
;MMCNNKIIVLLICFCVTVCGCGRKQKNIFNFDVPVRKPSTLLFPVVRGGEAVKTQKGDRVSWLPIDRTMVNDYVWCGYNVYPLVCPRIIPKKPYNKEPIKATTLFVPRSYNQALFYAVRSVFSNGVQVVEGPVGLVISVNP
;
A
#
# COMPACT_ATOMS: atom_id res chain seq x y z
N MET A 1 -15.30 68.15 -26.99
CA MET A 1 -15.62 66.88 -26.30
C MET A 1 -15.02 65.70 -27.07
N MET A 2 -13.77 65.29 -26.82
CA MET A 2 -13.13 64.15 -27.53
C MET A 2 -12.17 63.32 -26.63
N CYS A 3 -12.43 63.24 -25.30
CA CYS A 3 -11.54 62.52 -24.37
C CYS A 3 -12.07 61.16 -23.85
N ASN A 4 -13.33 60.80 -24.06
CA ASN A 4 -13.89 59.59 -23.41
C ASN A 4 -13.76 58.28 -24.20
N ASN A 5 -13.62 58.32 -25.54
CA ASN A 5 -13.60 57.08 -26.33
C ASN A 5 -12.24 56.37 -26.32
N LYS A 6 -11.13 57.09 -26.13
CA LYS A 6 -9.78 56.49 -26.13
C LYS A 6 -9.50 55.68 -24.86
N ILE A 7 -10.08 56.06 -23.73
CA ILE A 7 -9.92 55.37 -22.44
C ILE A 7 -10.69 54.04 -22.44
N ILE A 8 -11.89 54.01 -23.03
CA ILE A 8 -12.73 52.80 -23.10
C ILE A 8 -12.06 51.72 -23.96
N VAL A 9 -11.48 52.09 -25.11
CA VAL A 9 -10.77 51.14 -25.99
C VAL A 9 -9.53 50.56 -25.31
N LEU A 10 -8.79 51.37 -24.56
CA LEU A 10 -7.64 50.92 -23.77
C LEU A 10 -8.03 49.94 -22.66
N LEU A 11 -9.17 50.18 -22.00
CA LEU A 11 -9.69 49.31 -20.95
C LEU A 11 -10.15 47.94 -21.50
N ILE A 12 -10.77 47.93 -22.68
CA ILE A 12 -11.19 46.68 -23.35
C ILE A 12 -9.97 45.87 -23.80
N CYS A 13 -8.94 46.51 -24.38
CA CYS A 13 -7.69 45.82 -24.76
C CYS A 13 -6.93 45.25 -23.55
N PHE A 14 -6.99 45.93 -22.39
CA PHE A 14 -6.40 45.43 -21.15
C PHE A 14 -7.17 44.22 -20.60
N CYS A 15 -8.51 44.22 -20.67
CA CYS A 15 -9.32 43.08 -20.24
C CYS A 15 -9.08 41.83 -21.11
N VAL A 16 -8.90 41.98 -22.43
CA VAL A 16 -8.67 40.84 -23.33
C VAL A 16 -7.27 40.24 -23.15
N THR A 17 -6.26 41.04 -22.79
CA THR A 17 -4.88 40.56 -22.59
C THR A 17 -4.67 39.92 -21.22
N VAL A 18 -5.38 40.34 -20.17
CA VAL A 18 -5.24 39.78 -18.81
C VAL A 18 -6.12 38.54 -18.58
N CYS A 19 -7.18 38.33 -19.38
CA CYS A 19 -8.00 37.11 -19.32
C CYS A 19 -7.43 35.91 -20.11
N GLY A 20 -6.27 36.07 -20.77
CA GLY A 20 -5.51 35.01 -21.42
C GLY A 20 -4.79 34.08 -20.43
N CYS A 21 -5.47 33.64 -19.36
CA CYS A 21 -4.98 32.60 -18.48
C CYS A 21 -4.78 31.32 -19.30
N GLY A 22 -3.51 30.96 -19.53
CA GLY A 22 -3.10 29.73 -20.18
C GLY A 22 -3.75 28.52 -19.52
N ARG A 23 -4.86 28.04 -20.09
CA ARG A 23 -5.43 26.75 -19.75
C ARG A 23 -4.47 25.70 -20.28
N LYS A 24 -3.66 25.16 -19.36
CA LYS A 24 -2.93 23.91 -19.55
C LYS A 24 -3.91 22.89 -20.17
N GLN A 25 -3.77 22.58 -21.45
CA GLN A 25 -4.53 21.51 -22.08
C GLN A 25 -4.19 20.24 -21.30
N LYS A 26 -5.15 19.75 -20.52
CA LYS A 26 -5.04 18.42 -19.92
C LYS A 26 -4.99 17.45 -21.10
N ASN A 27 -3.88 16.73 -21.20
CA ASN A 27 -3.65 15.74 -22.25
C ASN A 27 -4.83 14.75 -22.24
N ILE A 28 -5.68 14.82 -23.26
CA ILE A 28 -6.96 14.08 -23.34
C ILE A 28 -6.70 12.61 -23.68
N PHE A 29 -5.50 12.33 -24.17
CA PHE A 29 -5.05 10.99 -24.49
C PHE A 29 -4.15 10.46 -23.37
N ASN A 30 -4.79 10.00 -22.29
CA ASN A 30 -4.10 9.09 -21.39
C ASN A 30 -4.25 7.67 -21.93
N PHE A 31 -3.22 7.19 -22.63
CA PHE A 31 -3.13 5.81 -23.13
C PHE A 31 -2.49 4.86 -22.11
N ASP A 32 -2.34 5.27 -20.84
CA ASP A 32 -1.97 4.35 -19.78
C ASP A 32 -3.03 3.24 -19.75
N VAL A 33 -2.65 2.06 -20.26
CA VAL A 33 -3.44 0.84 -20.13
C VAL A 33 -3.73 0.72 -18.63
N PRO A 34 -5.01 0.75 -18.21
CA PRO A 34 -5.32 0.72 -16.79
C PRO A 34 -4.71 -0.55 -16.22
N VAL A 35 -3.70 -0.39 -15.36
CA VAL A 35 -3.07 -1.49 -14.64
C VAL A 35 -4.17 -2.10 -13.78
N ARG A 36 -4.81 -3.16 -14.29
CA ARG A 36 -5.83 -3.89 -13.54
C ARG A 36 -5.14 -4.48 -12.34
N LYS A 37 -5.49 -3.98 -11.15
CA LYS A 37 -5.03 -4.58 -9.90
C LYS A 37 -5.51 -6.04 -9.89
N PRO A 38 -4.61 -7.02 -9.75
CA PRO A 38 -5.03 -8.41 -9.67
C PRO A 38 -5.92 -8.60 -8.44
N SER A 39 -6.85 -9.56 -8.52
CA SER A 39 -7.61 -9.96 -7.34
C SER A 39 -6.65 -10.56 -6.31
N THR A 40 -6.69 -10.05 -5.08
CA THR A 40 -5.89 -10.57 -3.97
C THR A 40 -6.20 -12.03 -3.66
N LEU A 41 -7.39 -12.51 -4.03
CA LEU A 41 -7.82 -13.90 -3.81
C LEU A 41 -7.06 -14.92 -4.66
N LEU A 42 -6.32 -14.47 -5.68
CA LEU A 42 -5.49 -15.34 -6.52
C LEU A 42 -4.18 -15.74 -5.84
N PHE A 43 -3.81 -15.06 -4.76
CA PHE A 43 -2.55 -15.31 -4.05
C PHE A 43 -2.78 -16.24 -2.86
N PRO A 44 -1.80 -17.12 -2.55
CA PRO A 44 -1.90 -18.07 -1.45
C PRO A 44 -2.03 -17.36 -0.10
N VAL A 45 -2.89 -17.91 0.76
CA VAL A 45 -3.11 -17.41 2.12
C VAL A 45 -2.06 -18.01 3.06
N VAL A 46 -1.47 -17.17 3.92
CA VAL A 46 -0.59 -17.65 4.99
C VAL A 46 -1.40 -18.38 6.06
N ARG A 47 -0.94 -19.57 6.48
CA ARG A 47 -1.63 -20.45 7.43
C ARG A 47 -0.72 -20.89 8.58
N GLY A 48 -1.31 -21.52 9.59
CA GLY A 48 -0.58 -22.10 10.72
C GLY A 48 0.21 -21.07 11.52
N GLY A 49 -0.36 -19.87 11.67
CA GLY A 49 0.25 -18.77 12.39
C GLY A 49 0.23 -19.01 13.89
N GLU A 50 1.39 -18.89 14.54
CA GLU A 50 1.55 -18.93 15.99
C GLU A 50 2.34 -17.70 16.48
N ALA A 51 1.95 -17.15 17.64
CA ALA A 51 2.72 -16.12 18.33
C ALA A 51 2.99 -16.55 19.78
N VAL A 52 4.27 -16.60 20.16
CA VAL A 52 4.71 -17.01 21.50
C VAL A 52 5.33 -15.83 22.22
N LYS A 53 4.81 -15.50 23.41
CA LYS A 53 5.37 -14.46 24.27
C LYS A 53 6.70 -14.91 24.86
N THR A 54 7.70 -14.04 24.85
CA THR A 54 8.99 -14.25 25.51
C THR A 54 9.33 -13.06 26.39
N GLN A 55 10.35 -13.19 27.24
CA GLN A 55 10.78 -12.09 28.12
C GLN A 55 11.19 -10.82 27.36
N LYS A 56 11.73 -10.98 26.14
CA LYS A 56 12.28 -9.87 25.33
C LYS A 56 11.30 -9.34 24.26
N GLY A 57 10.20 -10.03 24.01
CA GLY A 57 9.28 -9.74 22.89
C GLY A 57 8.52 -10.98 22.44
N ASP A 58 7.90 -10.92 21.27
CA ASP A 58 7.09 -12.03 20.74
C ASP A 58 7.83 -12.72 19.59
N ARG A 59 7.77 -14.05 19.58
CA ARG A 59 8.20 -14.85 18.43
C ARG A 59 6.97 -15.23 17.62
N VAL A 60 6.88 -14.70 16.41
CA VAL A 60 5.78 -14.95 15.47
C VAL A 60 6.26 -15.92 14.40
N SER A 61 5.53 -17.00 14.15
CA SER A 61 5.86 -18.00 13.13
C SER A 61 4.63 -18.42 12.32
N TRP A 62 4.85 -18.92 11.11
CA TRP A 62 3.80 -19.40 10.20
C TRP A 62 4.30 -20.53 9.29
N LEU A 63 3.39 -21.17 8.57
CA LEU A 63 3.76 -22.18 7.57
C LEU A 63 4.17 -21.54 6.24
N PRO A 64 5.13 -22.12 5.51
CA PRO A 64 5.47 -21.63 4.18
C PRO A 64 4.29 -21.76 3.23
N ILE A 65 4.08 -20.75 2.39
CA ILE A 65 3.06 -20.78 1.33
C ILE A 65 3.52 -21.64 0.15
N ASP A 66 2.55 -22.23 -0.54
CA ASP A 66 2.79 -22.80 -1.86
C ASP A 66 3.03 -21.67 -2.88
N ARG A 67 4.17 -21.71 -3.54
CA ARG A 67 4.62 -20.68 -4.49
C ARG A 67 4.23 -20.99 -5.93
N THR A 68 3.75 -22.21 -6.21
CA THR A 68 3.45 -22.67 -7.56
C THR A 68 2.14 -22.10 -8.11
N MET A 69 1.31 -21.46 -7.27
CA MET A 69 -0.03 -21.03 -7.63
C MET A 69 -0.10 -19.70 -8.40
N VAL A 70 1.02 -18.97 -8.58
CA VAL A 70 1.00 -17.61 -9.13
C VAL A 70 2.00 -17.46 -10.28
N ASN A 71 1.56 -17.69 -11.51
CA ASN A 71 2.44 -17.75 -12.69
C ASN A 71 3.06 -16.40 -13.09
N ASP A 72 2.37 -15.28 -12.88
CA ASP A 72 2.82 -13.95 -13.34
C ASP A 72 3.52 -13.11 -12.26
N TYR A 73 3.70 -13.68 -11.06
CA TYR A 73 4.28 -12.96 -9.94
C TYR A 73 5.38 -13.76 -9.26
N VAL A 74 6.48 -13.05 -8.99
CA VAL A 74 7.59 -13.54 -8.19
C VAL A 74 7.26 -13.32 -6.72
N TRP A 75 7.39 -14.37 -5.92
CA TRP A 75 7.28 -14.26 -4.46
C TRP A 75 8.45 -13.46 -3.88
N CYS A 76 8.15 -12.40 -3.13
CA CYS A 76 9.14 -11.51 -2.52
C CYS A 76 9.39 -11.82 -1.04
N GLY A 77 8.40 -12.34 -0.32
CA GLY A 77 8.51 -12.58 1.12
C GLY A 77 7.17 -12.47 1.85
N TYR A 78 7.24 -12.08 3.11
CA TYR A 78 6.12 -11.86 4.01
C TYR A 78 6.21 -10.49 4.68
N ASN A 79 5.06 -9.87 4.87
CA ASN A 79 4.87 -8.70 5.71
C ASN A 79 4.10 -9.09 6.97
N VAL A 80 4.55 -8.59 8.11
CA VAL A 80 3.97 -8.84 9.44
C VAL A 80 3.39 -7.55 9.99
N TYR A 81 2.14 -7.60 10.46
CA TYR A 81 1.39 -6.46 10.98
C TYR A 81 1.01 -6.76 12.44
N PRO A 82 1.62 -6.10 13.42
CA PRO A 82 1.18 -6.18 14.81
C PRO A 82 -0.18 -5.49 14.96
N LEU A 83 -1.12 -6.15 15.61
CA LEU A 83 -2.49 -5.67 15.77
C LEU A 83 -2.88 -5.61 17.24
N VAL A 84 -3.52 -4.51 17.63
CA VAL A 84 -4.22 -4.41 18.93
C VAL A 84 -5.60 -5.06 18.85
N CYS A 85 -6.21 -5.07 17.66
CA CYS A 85 -7.54 -5.64 17.40
C CYS A 85 -7.52 -6.43 16.07
N PRO A 86 -8.12 -7.63 16.00
CA PRO A 86 -8.00 -8.51 14.84
C PRO A 86 -8.66 -7.99 13.56
N ARG A 87 -9.56 -6.99 13.67
CA ARG A 87 -10.34 -6.46 12.53
C ARG A 87 -9.67 -5.30 11.81
N ILE A 88 -8.66 -4.68 12.40
CA ILE A 88 -8.04 -3.45 11.87
C ILE A 88 -6.58 -3.75 11.57
N ILE A 89 -6.23 -3.75 10.28
CA ILE A 89 -4.86 -3.98 9.83
C ILE A 89 -4.22 -2.61 9.54
N PRO A 90 -3.11 -2.25 10.22
CA PRO A 90 -2.35 -1.04 9.93
C PRO A 90 -1.91 -0.98 8.47
N LYS A 91 -1.79 0.23 7.94
CA LYS A 91 -1.30 0.45 6.57
C LYS A 91 0.16 0.02 6.37
N LYS A 92 0.96 0.06 7.43
CA LYS A 92 2.39 -0.24 7.36
C LYS A 92 2.69 -1.54 8.12
N PRO A 93 3.48 -2.45 7.53
CA PRO A 93 4.01 -3.59 8.25
C PRO A 93 5.05 -3.16 9.28
N TYR A 94 5.35 -4.06 10.21
CA TYR A 94 6.44 -3.92 11.16
C TYR A 94 7.81 -4.03 10.48
N ASN A 95 7.97 -5.00 9.59
CA ASN A 95 9.18 -5.18 8.81
C ASN A 95 9.29 -4.11 7.71
N LYS A 96 10.51 -3.59 7.49
CA LYS A 96 10.77 -2.59 6.45
C LYS A 96 10.73 -3.17 5.04
N GLU A 97 11.21 -4.41 4.90
CA GLU A 97 11.26 -5.15 3.64
C GLU A 97 10.64 -6.55 3.83
N PRO A 98 10.05 -7.15 2.77
CA PRO A 98 9.46 -8.49 2.86
C PRO A 98 10.46 -9.53 3.37
N ILE A 99 10.05 -10.30 4.38
CA ILE A 99 10.89 -11.31 5.04
C ILE A 99 10.75 -12.65 4.31
N LYS A 100 11.87 -13.32 4.03
CA LYS A 100 11.85 -14.66 3.39
C LYS A 100 11.69 -15.81 4.39
N ALA A 101 12.04 -15.58 5.65
CA ALA A 101 11.85 -16.53 6.74
C ALA A 101 10.36 -16.68 7.10
N THR A 102 10.03 -17.80 7.74
CA THR A 102 8.68 -18.08 8.27
C THR A 102 8.54 -17.78 9.76
N THR A 103 9.55 -17.11 10.33
CA THR A 103 9.59 -16.71 11.74
C THR A 103 10.15 -15.30 11.85
N LEU A 104 9.59 -14.48 12.73
CA LEU A 104 10.03 -13.12 13.04
C LEU A 104 9.97 -12.86 14.54
N PHE A 105 10.98 -12.17 15.06
CA PHE A 105 10.98 -11.67 16.43
C PHE A 105 10.56 -10.20 16.47
N VAL A 106 9.59 -9.88 17.33
CA VAL A 106 9.08 -8.52 17.54
C VAL A 106 9.43 -8.08 18.97
N PRO A 107 10.35 -7.12 19.17
CA PRO A 107 10.81 -6.70 20.49
C PRO A 107 9.69 -6.00 21.28
N ARG A 108 9.76 -6.14 22.62
CA ARG A 108 8.72 -5.64 23.53
C ARG A 108 8.50 -4.13 23.49
N SER A 109 9.49 -3.35 23.05
CA SER A 109 9.37 -1.89 22.89
C SER A 109 8.29 -1.46 21.90
N TYR A 110 7.85 -2.36 21.03
CA TYR A 110 6.75 -2.15 20.09
C TYR A 110 5.40 -2.72 20.58
N ASN A 111 5.34 -3.29 21.78
CA ASN A 111 4.37 -4.35 22.09
C ASN A 111 3.18 -3.91 22.96
N GLN A 112 2.12 -3.45 22.28
CA GLN A 112 0.71 -3.61 22.72
C GLN A 112 -0.04 -4.59 21.80
N ALA A 113 0.69 -5.37 20.99
CA ALA A 113 0.07 -6.26 20.02
C ALA A 113 -0.53 -7.47 20.73
N LEU A 114 -1.79 -7.76 20.40
CA LEU A 114 -2.50 -8.95 20.88
C LEU A 114 -2.60 -10.01 19.78
N PHE A 115 -2.44 -9.58 18.52
CA PHE A 115 -2.53 -10.43 17.34
C PHE A 115 -1.48 -10.01 16.32
N TYR A 116 -1.21 -10.90 15.38
CA TYR A 116 -0.37 -10.61 14.24
C TYR A 116 -1.12 -11.00 12.97
N ALA A 117 -1.08 -10.15 11.96
CA ALA A 117 -1.45 -10.54 10.60
C ALA A 117 -0.18 -10.73 9.78
N VAL A 118 -0.18 -11.76 8.94
CA VAL A 118 0.91 -12.02 8.00
C VAL A 118 0.35 -12.09 6.59
N ARG A 119 0.97 -11.34 5.68
CA ARG A 119 0.61 -11.32 4.28
C ARG A 119 1.81 -11.72 3.45
N SER A 120 1.62 -12.63 2.50
CA SER A 120 2.61 -12.89 1.47
C SER A 120 2.71 -11.69 0.53
N VAL A 121 3.92 -11.39 0.06
CA VAL A 121 4.19 -10.29 -0.85
C VAL A 121 4.70 -10.84 -2.17
N PHE A 122 4.17 -10.32 -3.26
CA PHE A 122 4.45 -10.74 -4.62
C PHE A 122 4.74 -9.52 -5.50
N SER A 123 5.56 -9.70 -6.54
CA SER A 123 5.89 -8.66 -7.51
C SER A 123 5.96 -9.21 -8.91
N ASN A 124 5.47 -8.45 -9.88
CA ASN A 124 5.64 -8.75 -11.30
C ASN A 124 6.65 -7.79 -11.97
N GLY A 125 7.49 -7.13 -11.18
CA GLY A 125 8.47 -6.13 -11.65
C GLY A 125 7.89 -4.72 -11.86
N VAL A 126 6.57 -4.58 -11.99
CA VAL A 126 5.88 -3.28 -12.17
C VAL A 126 5.15 -2.87 -10.90
N GLN A 127 4.51 -3.83 -10.22
CA GLN A 127 3.72 -3.60 -9.02
C GLN A 127 4.02 -4.65 -7.96
N VAL A 128 3.97 -4.21 -6.70
CA VAL A 128 4.00 -5.07 -5.53
C VAL A 128 2.57 -5.28 -5.05
N VAL A 129 2.21 -6.54 -4.82
CA VAL A 129 0.88 -6.95 -4.40
C VAL A 129 0.99 -7.78 -3.13
N GLU A 130 0.15 -7.47 -2.16
CA GLU A 130 0.00 -8.26 -0.95
C GLU A 130 -1.12 -9.29 -1.15
N GLY A 131 -0.85 -10.54 -0.80
CA GLY A 131 -1.86 -11.60 -0.78
C GLY A 131 -2.91 -11.39 0.33
N PRO A 132 -3.86 -12.33 0.45
CA PRO A 132 -4.88 -12.27 1.48
C PRO A 132 -4.26 -12.27 2.88
N VAL A 133 -5.04 -11.76 3.83
CA VAL A 133 -4.65 -11.75 5.23
C VAL A 133 -4.64 -13.19 5.75
N GLY A 134 -3.47 -13.70 6.09
CA GLY A 134 -3.33 -14.82 7.02
C GLY A 134 -3.31 -14.27 8.44
N LEU A 135 -4.29 -14.62 9.28
CA LEU A 135 -4.29 -14.21 10.68
C LEU A 135 -3.46 -15.21 11.50
N VAL A 136 -2.50 -14.69 12.26
CA VAL A 136 -1.75 -15.42 13.29
C VAL A 136 -2.44 -15.14 14.62
N ILE A 137 -2.95 -16.20 15.25
CA ILE A 137 -3.88 -16.10 16.37
C ILE A 137 -3.14 -16.22 17.71
N SER A 138 -3.50 -15.32 18.62
CA SER A 138 -3.29 -15.34 20.08
C SER A 138 -1.84 -15.49 20.54
N VAL A 139 -1.33 -14.44 21.17
CA VAL A 139 -0.13 -14.57 21.98
C VAL A 139 -0.48 -15.39 23.22
N ASN A 140 -0.23 -16.71 23.17
CA ASN A 140 -0.42 -17.57 24.34
C ASN A 140 0.43 -17.01 25.49
N PRO A 141 -0.18 -16.71 26.65
CA PRO A 141 0.56 -16.27 27.84
C PRO A 141 1.48 -17.36 28.37
#